data_AF-A0A9X5XJQ9-F1
#
_entry.id   AF-A0A9X5XJQ9-F1
#
_cell.length_a   1.000
_cell.length_b   1.000
_cell.length_c   1.000
_cell.angle_alpha   90.00
_cell.angle_beta   90.00
_cell.angle_gamma   90.00
#
_symmetry.space_group_name_H-M   'P 1'
#
loop_
_entity.id
_entity.type
_entity.pdbx_description
1 polymer ?
#
loop_
_entity_poly.entity_id
_entity_poly.type
_entity_poly.pdbx_seq_one_letter_code
_entity_poly.pdbx_strand_id
1 'polypeptide(L)'
;WDGVLPDCWLLVEWPERAEAPTDYWLSNLPADMAIADLVRLAKVRWRIEHDYRELKHGLGLDHFEGRSWPGWHHHVTLVTAAHAFLTEQRLAPKAPGPASLSTRSSMHSRTP
;
A
#
# COMPACT_ATOMS: atom_id res chain seq x y z
N TRP A 1 -37.60 -10.96 -0.25
CA TRP A 1 -36.62 -11.68 0.58
C TRP A 1 -37.21 -13.05 0.84
N ASP A 2 -36.53 -14.07 0.35
CA ASP A 2 -36.88 -15.48 0.28
C ASP A 2 -36.20 -16.31 1.38
N GLY A 3 -35.53 -15.64 2.33
CA GLY A 3 -34.91 -16.28 3.50
C GLY A 3 -33.59 -17.01 3.22
N VAL A 4 -33.19 -17.14 1.95
CA VAL A 4 -31.93 -17.75 1.53
C VAL A 4 -30.87 -16.66 1.36
N LEU A 5 -29.73 -16.82 2.02
CA LEU A 5 -28.59 -15.95 1.80
C LEU A 5 -27.93 -16.31 0.46
N PRO A 6 -27.53 -15.32 -0.35
CA PRO A 6 -26.81 -15.59 -1.58
C PRO A 6 -25.46 -16.22 -1.29
N ASP A 7 -24.99 -17.09 -2.19
CA ASP A 7 -23.64 -17.66 -2.13
C ASP A 7 -22.60 -16.53 -2.13
N CYS A 8 -21.56 -16.70 -1.31
CA CYS A 8 -20.49 -15.73 -1.17
C CYS A 8 -19.14 -16.42 -0.95
N TRP A 9 -18.07 -15.68 -1.22
CA TRP A 9 -16.70 -16.10 -0.98
C TRP A 9 -16.31 -15.81 0.47
N LEU A 10 -15.78 -16.82 1.16
CA LEU A 10 -15.05 -16.66 2.40
C LEU A 10 -13.56 -16.91 2.13
N LEU A 11 -12.76 -15.86 2.18
CA LEU A 11 -11.31 -15.95 2.13
C LEU A 11 -10.77 -16.00 3.56
N VAL A 12 -9.88 -16.96 3.82
CA VAL A 12 -9.26 -17.18 5.12
C VAL A 12 -7.75 -17.14 4.95
N GLU A 13 -7.09 -16.23 5.66
CA GLU A 13 -5.63 -16.22 5.72
C GLU A 13 -5.16 -17.08 6.88
N TRP A 14 -4.40 -18.12 6.55
CA TRP A 14 -3.83 -19.04 7.51
C TRP A 14 -2.32 -19.15 7.31
N PRO A 15 -1.51 -18.41 8.08
CA PRO A 15 -0.05 -18.51 8.02
C PRO A 15 0.44 -19.90 8.44
N GLU A 16 1.47 -20.42 7.79
CA GLU A 16 1.98 -21.80 8.00
C GLU A 16 2.31 -22.15 9.46
N ARG A 17 2.65 -21.15 10.28
CA ARG A 17 3.06 -21.33 11.69
C ARG A 17 1.99 -20.89 12.69
N ALA A 18 0.78 -20.57 12.23
CA ALA A 18 -0.30 -20.13 13.10
C ALA A 18 -1.23 -21.31 13.46
N GLU A 19 -1.57 -21.42 14.75
CA GLU A 19 -2.52 -22.45 15.23
C GLU A 19 -3.97 -22.18 14.77
N ALA A 20 -4.29 -20.94 14.40
CA ALA A 20 -5.58 -20.51 13.89
C ALA A 20 -5.40 -19.44 12.79
N PRO A 21 -6.42 -19.22 11.93
CA PRO A 21 -6.36 -18.18 10.91
C PRO A 21 -6.24 -16.77 11.51
N THR A 22 -5.52 -15.90 10.82
CA THR A 22 -5.26 -14.53 11.29
C THR A 22 -6.26 -13.50 10.78
N ASP A 23 -6.81 -13.72 9.59
CA ASP A 23 -7.72 -12.78 8.95
C ASP A 23 -8.79 -13.51 8.12
N TYR A 24 -9.94 -12.85 7.98
CA TYR A 24 -11.12 -13.36 7.27
C TYR A 24 -11.73 -12.24 6.42
N TRP A 25 -12.14 -12.58 5.20
CA TRP A 25 -12.86 -11.67 4.31
C TRP A 25 -14.07 -12.35 3.70
N LEU A 26 -15.21 -11.65 3.70
CA LEU A 26 -16.43 -12.07 3.02
C LEU A 26 -16.62 -11.22 1.75
N SER A 27 -16.99 -11.85 0.63
CA SER A 27 -17.16 -11.16 -0.63
C SER A 27 -18.32 -11.71 -1.45
N ASN A 28 -19.07 -10.81 -2.09
CA ASN A 28 -20.11 -11.12 -3.07
C ASN A 28 -19.61 -10.99 -4.52
N LEU A 29 -18.29 -11.04 -4.73
CA LEU A 29 -17.69 -10.98 -6.07
C LEU A 29 -18.07 -12.21 -6.92
N PRO A 30 -18.04 -12.09 -8.26
CA PRO A 30 -18.38 -13.18 -9.17
C PRO A 30 -17.64 -14.49 -8.87
N ALA A 31 -18.33 -15.61 -9.08
CA ALA A 31 -17.80 -16.95 -8.81
C ALA A 31 -16.70 -17.40 -9.80
N ASP A 32 -16.56 -16.71 -10.94
CA ASP A 32 -15.53 -16.96 -11.94
C ASP A 32 -14.27 -16.10 -11.73
N MET A 33 -14.24 -15.27 -10.67
CA MET A 33 -13.08 -14.45 -10.35
C MET A 33 -11.90 -15.32 -9.88
N ALA A 34 -10.70 -15.03 -10.39
CA ALA A 34 -9.50 -15.74 -9.97
C ALA A 34 -9.19 -15.50 -8.48
N ILE A 35 -8.77 -16.55 -7.77
CA ILE A 35 -8.41 -16.45 -6.35
C ILE A 35 -7.30 -15.43 -6.09
N ALA A 36 -6.36 -15.26 -7.03
CA ALA A 36 -5.31 -14.26 -6.93
C ALA A 36 -5.85 -12.82 -6.89
N ASP A 37 -6.94 -12.54 -7.65
CA ASP A 37 -7.60 -11.24 -7.61
C ASP A 37 -8.39 -11.03 -6.32
N LEU A 38 -9.05 -12.07 -5.82
CA LEU A 38 -9.73 -12.03 -4.51
C LEU A 38 -8.72 -11.70 -3.39
N VAL A 39 -7.57 -12.38 -3.38
CA VAL A 39 -6.48 -12.13 -2.41
C VAL A 39 -5.93 -10.71 -2.59
N ARG A 40 -5.69 -10.27 -3.83
CA ARG A 40 -5.21 -8.90 -4.12
C ARG A 40 -6.16 -7.85 -3.56
N LEU A 41 -7.47 -8.01 -3.77
CA LEU A 41 -8.49 -7.11 -3.24
C LEU A 41 -8.57 -7.18 -1.71
N ALA A 42 -8.53 -8.36 -1.12
CA ALA A 42 -8.52 -8.54 0.33
C ALA A 42 -7.33 -7.81 0.99
N LYS A 43 -6.15 -7.85 0.35
CA LYS A 43 -4.92 -7.21 0.83
C LYS A 43 -4.80 -5.72 0.50
N VAL A 44 -5.54 -5.21 -0.49
CA VAL A 44 -5.48 -3.77 -0.86
C VAL A 44 -5.95 -2.86 0.27
N ARG A 45 -6.82 -3.34 1.16
CA ARG A 45 -7.30 -2.58 2.34
C ARG A 45 -6.15 -2.02 3.16
N TRP A 46 -5.14 -2.83 3.44
CA TRP A 46 -4.00 -2.40 4.24
C TRP A 46 -3.21 -1.29 3.54
N ARG A 47 -3.08 -1.36 2.21
CA ARG A 47 -2.46 -0.31 1.41
C ARG A 47 -3.26 0.99 1.48
N ILE A 48 -4.59 0.94 1.40
CA ILE A 48 -5.46 2.11 1.56
C ILE A 48 -5.27 2.76 2.94
N GLU A 49 -5.22 1.97 4.01
CA GLU A 49 -5.00 2.48 5.37
C GLU A 49 -3.61 3.12 5.52
N HIS A 50 -2.59 2.53 4.91
CA HIS A 50 -1.25 3.10 4.87
C HIS A 50 -1.22 4.43 4.11
N ASP A 51 -1.76 4.46 2.89
CA ASP A 51 -1.83 5.66 2.04
C ASP A 51 -2.62 6.78 2.73
N TYR A 52 -3.71 6.45 3.43
CA TYR A 52 -4.47 7.41 4.23
C TYR A 52 -3.66 7.99 5.39
N ARG A 53 -2.85 7.18 6.07
CA ARG A 53 -1.94 7.69 7.13
C ARG A 53 -0.90 8.65 6.55
N GLU A 54 -0.37 8.37 5.36
CA GLU A 54 0.59 9.24 4.68
C GLU A 54 -0.07 10.56 4.23
N LEU A 55 -1.25 10.48 3.62
CA LEU A 55 -2.04 11.66 3.26
C LEU A 55 -2.31 12.55 4.49
N LYS A 56 -2.70 11.95 5.61
CA LYS A 56 -2.99 12.69 6.85
C LYS A 56 -1.73 13.29 7.47
N HIS A 57 -0.80 12.45 7.92
CA HIS A 57 0.33 12.92 8.72
C HIS A 57 1.50 13.47 7.89
N GLY A 58 1.70 12.92 6.69
CA GLY A 58 2.81 13.31 5.81
C GLY A 58 2.48 14.51 4.93
N LEU A 59 1.22 14.64 4.50
CA LEU A 59 0.80 15.65 3.53
C LEU A 59 -0.25 16.64 4.05
N GLY A 60 -0.71 16.46 5.30
CA GLY A 60 -1.58 17.42 5.96
C GLY A 60 -3.02 17.42 5.46
N LEU A 61 -3.57 16.26 5.12
CA LEU A 61 -4.99 16.13 4.72
C LEU A 61 -5.94 16.76 5.77
N ASP A 62 -5.60 16.68 7.05
CA ASP A 62 -6.37 17.25 8.17
C ASP A 62 -5.90 18.64 8.63
N HIS A 63 -4.98 19.28 7.91
CA HIS A 63 -4.45 20.61 8.25
C HIS A 63 -5.24 21.77 7.62
N PHE A 64 -6.40 21.51 7.02
CA PHE A 64 -7.23 22.56 6.45
C PHE A 64 -7.99 23.33 7.53
N GLU A 65 -7.73 24.63 7.66
CA GLU A 65 -8.36 25.51 8.66
C GLU A 65 -9.42 26.47 8.08
N GLY A 66 -9.65 26.41 6.75
CA GLY A 66 -10.64 27.24 6.08
C GLY A 66 -12.08 26.79 6.33
N ARG A 67 -13.06 27.61 5.90
CA ARG A 67 -14.50 27.33 6.08
C ARG A 67 -15.31 27.33 4.79
N SER A 68 -14.64 27.41 3.65
CA SER A 68 -15.29 27.38 2.35
C SER A 68 -15.18 25.98 1.74
N TRP A 69 -16.29 25.51 1.17
CA TRP A 69 -16.32 24.26 0.42
C TRP A 69 -15.32 24.24 -0.75
N PRO A 70 -15.19 25.30 -1.57
CA PRO A 70 -14.16 25.35 -2.61
C PRO A 70 -12.74 25.27 -2.06
N GLY A 71 -12.46 25.93 -0.92
CA GLY A 71 -11.15 25.89 -0.28
C GLY A 71 -10.79 24.49 0.20
N TRP A 72 -11.74 23.80 0.83
CA TRP A 72 -11.55 22.41 1.26
C TRP A 72 -11.30 21.48 0.06
N HIS A 73 -12.08 21.65 -1.02
CA HIS A 73 -11.89 20.88 -2.24
C HIS A 73 -10.52 21.07 -2.88
N HIS A 74 -10.05 22.33 -2.99
CA HIS A 74 -8.72 22.61 -3.50
C HIS A 74 -7.64 21.96 -2.63
N HIS A 75 -7.76 22.06 -1.30
CA HIS A 75 -6.84 21.44 -0.36
C HIS A 75 -6.74 19.91 -0.56
N VAL A 76 -7.87 19.21 -0.49
CA VAL A 76 -7.92 17.75 -0.67
C VAL A 76 -7.38 17.34 -2.04
N THR A 77 -7.69 18.10 -3.08
CA THR A 77 -7.20 17.84 -4.45
C THR A 77 -5.67 17.97 -4.51
N LEU A 78 -5.10 19.04 -3.97
CA LEU A 78 -3.65 19.27 -3.96
C LEU A 78 -2.90 18.22 -3.14
N VAL A 79 -3.42 17.87 -1.96
CA VAL A 79 -2.86 16.81 -1.11
C VAL A 79 -2.88 15.46 -1.83
N THR A 80 -3.99 15.13 -2.51
CA THR A 80 -4.11 13.89 -3.31
C THR A 80 -3.14 13.89 -4.50
N ALA A 81 -2.98 15.02 -5.20
CA ALA A 81 -2.04 15.15 -6.31
C ALA A 81 -0.58 14.99 -5.85
N ALA A 82 -0.21 15.57 -4.69
CA ALA A 82 1.10 15.40 -4.09
C ALA A 82 1.36 13.92 -3.73
N HIS A 83 0.38 13.24 -3.15
CA HIS A 83 0.48 11.81 -2.84
C HIS A 83 0.69 10.95 -4.10
N ALA A 84 -0.07 11.23 -5.16
CA ALA A 84 0.09 10.54 -6.44
C ALA A 84 1.51 10.76 -7.00
N PHE A 85 2.01 12.00 -7.00
CA PHE A 85 3.36 12.30 -7.43
C PHE A 85 4.43 11.53 -6.64
N LEU A 86 4.35 11.51 -5.30
CA LEU A 86 5.29 10.77 -4.46
C LEU A 86 5.21 9.25 -4.68
N THR A 87 4.00 8.74 -4.92
CA THR A 87 3.79 7.32 -5.25
C THR A 87 4.47 6.95 -6.56
N GLU A 88 4.33 7.77 -7.61
CA GLU A 88 5.02 7.57 -8.88
C GLU A 88 6.55 7.59 -8.70
N GLN A 89 7.08 8.55 -7.93
CA GLN A 89 8.53 8.61 -7.64
C GLN A 89 9.05 7.37 -6.91
N ARG A 90 8.23 6.74 -6.05
CA ARG A 90 8.58 5.49 -5.36
C ARG A 90 8.54 4.27 -6.27
N LEU A 91 7.65 4.25 -7.25
CA LEU A 91 7.52 3.17 -8.23
C LEU A 91 8.55 3.28 -9.36
N ALA A 92 9.06 4.48 -9.64
CA ALA A 92 10.08 4.70 -10.64
C ALA A 92 11.36 3.88 -10.31
N PRO A 93 11.96 3.20 -11.30
CA PRO A 93 13.22 2.51 -11.11
C PRO A 93 14.29 3.48 -10.62
N LYS A 94 14.93 3.15 -9.50
CA LYS A 94 16.04 3.96 -8.99
C LYS A 94 17.16 3.93 -10.05
N ALA A 95 17.54 5.10 -10.57
CA ALA A 95 18.65 5.20 -11.50
C ALA A 95 19.88 4.50 -10.88
N PRO A 96 20.66 3.71 -11.65
CA PRO A 96 21.90 3.16 -11.16
C PRO A 96 22.74 4.32 -10.63
N GLY A 97 22.99 4.31 -9.32
CA GLY A 97 23.92 5.27 -8.73
C GLY A 97 25.24 5.17 -9.50
N PRO A 98 25.93 6.29 -9.78
CA PRO A 98 27.23 6.22 -10.43
C PRO A 98 28.06 5.21 -9.65
N ALA A 99 28.51 4.15 -10.34
CA ALA A 99 29.36 3.13 -9.75
C ALA A 99 30.46 3.88 -9.01
N SER A 100 30.46 3.77 -7.68
CA SER A 100 31.46 4.43 -6.87
C SER A 100 32.80 3.86 -7.28
N LEU A 101 33.52 4.60 -8.13
CA LEU A 101 34.91 4.35 -8.46
C LEU A 101 35.74 4.80 -7.25
N SER A 102 35.60 4.11 -6.13
CA SER A 102 36.59 4.15 -5.06
C SER A 102 37.46 2.90 -5.14
N THR A 103 38.31 2.93 -6.16
CA THR A 103 39.77 2.89 -6.03
C THR A 103 40.36 2.03 -4.91
N ARG A 104 41.04 0.97 -5.40
CA ARG A 104 42.21 0.27 -4.84
C ARG A 104 42.09 -0.33 -3.44
N SER A 105 41.89 -1.65 -3.47
CA SER A 105 42.80 -2.65 -2.90
C SER A 105 44.12 -2.06 -2.37
N SER A 106 44.23 -1.89 -1.06
CA SER A 106 45.51 -1.94 -0.37
C SER A 106 45.55 -3.26 0.38
N MET A 107 46.15 -4.25 -0.27
CA MET A 107 46.74 -5.40 0.39
C MET A 107 47.89 -4.89 1.27
N HIS A 108 47.79 -5.07 2.58
CA HIS A 108 48.95 -5.17 3.48
C HIS A 108 48.60 -6.31 4.44
N SER A 109 48.96 -7.54 4.07
CA SER A 109 50.25 -8.21 4.33
C SER A 109 50.22 -8.95 5.66
N ARG A 110 50.21 -10.27 5.56
CA ARG A 110 50.27 -11.24 6.65
C ARG A 110 51.61 -11.15 7.40
N THR A 111 51.52 -11.37 8.72
CA THR A 111 52.42 -12.17 9.60
C THR A 111 53.84 -11.67 9.91
N PRO A 112 54.45 -12.11 11.03
CA PRO A 112 54.17 -13.28 11.88
C PRO A 112 53.38 -13.02 13.17
#